data_AF-A0A7K2NMP2-F1
#
_entry.id   AF-A0A7K2NMP2-F1
#
_cell.length_a   1.000
_cell.length_b   1.000
_cell.length_c   1.000
_cell.angle_alpha   90.00
_cell.angle_beta   90.00
_cell.angle_gamma   90.00
#
_symmetry.space_group_name_H-M   'P 1'
#
loop_
_entity.id
_entity.type
_entity.pdbx_description
1 polymer ?
#
loop_
_entity_poly.entity_id
_entity_poly.type
_entity_poly.pdbx_seq_one_letter_code
_entity_poly.pdbx_strand_id
1 'polypeptide(L)' 'TGRERDVLRLVSDGRTNRQIAEELFISPKTASVHVSNILAKLGVSGRGEAAALAHRLALFPAERLTSRSTE' A
#
# COMPACT_ATOMS: atom_id res chain seq x y z
N THR A 1 -7.06 -0.07 10.26
CA THR A 1 -8.32 0.62 9.89
C THR A 1 -8.56 0.49 8.39
N GLY A 2 -9.69 0.97 7.83
CA GLY A 2 -9.93 0.93 6.37
C GLY A 2 -8.84 1.69 5.59
N ARG A 3 -8.55 2.92 6.02
CA ARG A 3 -7.54 3.77 5.37
C ARG A 3 -6.13 3.20 5.38
N GLU A 4 -5.73 2.58 6.49
CA GLU A 4 -4.41 1.93 6.60
C GLU A 4 -4.31 0.70 5.70
N ARG A 5 -5.43 -0.01 5.47
CA ARG A 5 -5.46 -1.15 4.55
C ARG A 5 -5.26 -0.69 3.12
N ASP A 6 -5.91 0.40 2.71
CA ASP A 6 -5.73 0.99 1.37
C ASP A 6 -4.27 1.42 1.15
N VAL A 7 -3.68 2.12 2.13
CA VAL A 7 -2.27 2.53 2.06
C VAL A 7 -1.34 1.31 2.00
N LEU A 8 -1.57 0.28 2.82
CA LEU A 8 -0.76 -0.93 2.82
C LEU A 8 -0.82 -1.68 1.49
N ARG A 9 -2.00 -1.73 0.83
CA ARG A 9 -2.15 -2.29 -0.52
C ARG A 9 -1.25 -1.59 -1.52
N LEU A 10 -1.28 -0.26 -1.53
CA LEU A 10 -0.45 0.53 -2.44
C LEU A 10 1.05 0.43 -2.12
N VAL A 11 1.40 0.29 -0.84
CA VAL A 11 2.79 0.00 -0.45
C VAL A 11 3.23 -1.36 -0.99
N SER A 12 2.39 -2.40 -0.91
CA SER A 12 2.69 -3.72 -1.48
C SER A 12 2.80 -3.71 -3.01
N ASP A 13 2.12 -2.78 -3.68
CA ASP A 13 2.24 -2.53 -5.12
C ASP A 13 3.46 -1.67 -5.48
N GLY A 14 4.30 -1.30 -4.50
CA GLY A 14 5.51 -0.51 -4.71
C GLY A 14 5.29 1.00 -4.86
N ARG A 15 4.10 1.53 -4.58
CA ARG A 15 3.77 2.95 -4.77
C ARG A 15 4.47 3.87 -3.77
N THR A 16 5.04 4.97 -4.24
CA THR A 16 5.63 6.03 -3.39
C THR A 16 4.55 6.78 -2.60
N ASN A 17 4.93 7.48 -1.52
CA ASN A 17 3.97 8.29 -0.74
C ASN A 17 3.26 9.36 -1.59
N ARG A 18 3.92 9.86 -2.65
CA ARG A 18 3.32 10.80 -3.60
C ARG A 18 2.23 10.12 -4.44
N GLN A 19 2.50 8.94 -5.00
CA GLN A 19 1.53 8.16 -5.76
C GLN A 19 0.35 7.70 -4.89
N ILE A 20 0.64 7.27 -3.66
CA ILE A 20 -0.40 6.92 -2.67
C ILE A 20 -1.29 8.13 -2.38
N ALA A 21 -0.68 9.31 -2.19
CA ALA A 21 -1.40 10.55 -1.95
C ALA A 21 -2.32 10.93 -3.12
N GLU A 22 -1.85 10.77 -4.35
CA GLU A 22 -2.64 11.01 -5.57
C GLU A 22 -3.81 10.03 -5.68
N GLU A 23 -3.56 8.72 -5.56
CA GLU A 23 -4.61 7.69 -5.70
C GLU A 23 -5.67 7.77 -4.59
N LEU A 24 -5.26 8.20 -3.40
CA LEU A 24 -6.13 8.30 -2.24
C LEU A 24 -6.68 9.72 -2.01
N PHE A 25 -6.37 10.69 -2.86
CA PHE A 25 -6.79 12.09 -2.73
C PHE A 25 -6.45 12.73 -1.36
N ILE A 26 -5.20 12.55 -0.91
CA ILE A 26 -4.66 13.13 0.34
C ILE A 26 -3.32 13.81 0.10
N SER A 27 -2.77 14.48 1.11
CA SER A 27 -1.43 15.04 1.00
C SER A 27 -0.34 13.94 1.10
N PRO A 28 0.84 14.12 0.45
CA PRO A 28 1.99 13.25 0.64
C PRO A 28 2.44 13.12 2.11
N LYS A 29 2.24 14.18 2.90
CA LYS A 29 2.52 14.17 4.34
C LYS A 29 1.57 13.24 5.09
N THR A 30 0.28 13.28 4.77
CA THR A 30 -0.74 12.37 5.35
C THR A 30 -0.45 10.92 4.98
N ALA A 31 -0.10 10.66 3.72
CA ALA A 31 0.31 9.32 3.28
C ALA A 31 1.53 8.82 4.07
N SER A 32 2.53 9.68 4.27
CA SER A 32 3.72 9.35 5.09
C SER A 32 3.35 8.96 6.53
N VAL A 33 2.45 9.71 7.18
CA VAL A 33 1.98 9.38 8.54
C VAL A 33 1.27 8.02 8.57
N HIS A 34 0.43 7.72 7.58
CA HIS A 34 -0.19 6.40 7.48
C HIS A 34 0.84 5.29 7.32
N VAL A 35 1.85 5.46 6.45
CA VAL A 35 2.93 4.49 6.28
C VAL A 35 3.67 4.28 7.60
N SER A 36 4.10 5.34 8.29
CA SER A 36 4.79 5.21 9.59
C SER A 36 3.96 4.45 10.63
N ASN A 37 2.66 4.74 10.73
CA ASN A 37 1.76 4.04 11.64
C ASN A 37 1.60 2.56 11.28
N ILE A 38 1.54 2.23 9.98
CA ILE A 38 1.48 0.85 9.50
C ILE A 38 2.77 0.11 9.86
N LEU A 39 3.95 0.71 9.63
CA LEU A 39 5.24 0.10 9.97
C LEU A 39 5.30 -0.22 11.47
N ALA A 40 4.90 0.74 12.32
CA ALA A 40 4.85 0.54 13.78
C ALA A 40 3.89 -0.59 14.18
N LYS A 41 2.71 -0.67 13.56
CA LYS A 41 1.71 -1.72 13.84
C LYS A 41 2.14 -3.11 13.36
N LEU A 42 2.88 -3.18 12.27
CA LEU A 42 3.40 -4.43 11.71
C LEU A 42 4.73 -4.85 12.35
N GLY A 43 5.35 -3.98 13.15
CA GLY A 43 6.65 -4.25 13.79
C GLY A 43 7.80 -4.33 12.78
N VAL A 44 7.72 -3.60 11.67
CA VAL A 44 8.71 -3.63 10.58
C VAL A 44 9.42 -2.29 10.45
N SER A 45 10.66 -2.31 9.96
CA SER A 45 11.53 -1.13 9.90
C SER A 45 11.38 -0.35 8.60
N GLY A 46 10.76 -0.94 7.58
CA GLY A 46 10.68 -0.32 6.26
C GLY A 46 9.51 -0.77 5.41
N ARG A 47 9.20 0.06 4.41
CA ARG A 47 8.13 -0.21 3.42
C ARG A 47 8.35 -1.51 2.65
N GLY A 48 9.60 -1.91 2.41
CA GLY A 48 9.93 -3.17 1.72
C GLY A 48 9.53 -4.38 2.55
N GLU A 49 9.82 -4.35 3.85
CA GLU A 49 9.39 -5.39 4.80
C GLU A 49 7.87 -5.43 4.94
N ALA A 50 7.21 -4.26 4.99
CA ALA A 50 5.75 -4.19 5.00
C ALA A 50 5.12 -4.81 3.72
N ALA A 51 5.69 -4.51 2.55
CA ALA A 51 5.26 -5.08 1.28
C ALA A 51 5.46 -6.60 1.25
N ALA A 52 6.64 -7.08 1.64
CA ALA A 52 6.95 -8.51 1.70
C ALA A 52 6.03 -9.25 2.69
N LEU A 53 5.73 -8.64 3.83
CA LEU A 53 4.80 -9.19 4.82
C LEU A 53 3.38 -9.29 4.25
N ALA A 54 2.89 -8.24 3.57
CA ALA A 54 1.56 -8.23 2.96
C ALA A 54 1.42 -9.33 1.89
N HIS A 55 2.46 -9.52 1.06
CA HIS A 55 2.51 -10.60 0.05
C HIS A 55 2.55 -11.99 0.71
N ARG A 56 3.40 -12.20 1.71
CA ARG A 56 3.53 -13.48 2.44
C ARG A 56 2.23 -13.89 3.11
N LEU A 57 1.48 -12.93 3.63
CA LEU A 57 0.19 -13.15 4.28
C LEU A 57 -0.99 -13.16 3.30
N ALA A 58 -0.74 -12.98 1.99
CA ALA A 58 -1.77 -12.87 0.96
C ALA A 58 -2.89 -11.88 1.32
N LEU A 59 -2.53 -10.74 1.93
CA LEU A 59 -3.51 -9.76 2.44
C LEU A 59 -4.32 -9.09 1.33
N PHE A 60 -3.74 -9.03 0.14
CA PHE A 60 -4.37 -8.49 -1.05
C PHE A 60 -4.27 -9.54 -2.15
N PRO A 61 -5.38 -9.84 -2.85
CA PRO A 61 -5.27 -10.60 -4.07
C PRO A 61 -4.38 -9.79 -5.03
N ALA A 62 -3.43 -10.45 -5.69
CA ALA A 62 -2.85 -9.88 -6.89
C ALA A 62 -4.03 -9.57 -7.81
N GLU A 63 -4.34 -8.30 -8.04
CA GLU A 63 -5.36 -7.93 -9.02
C GLU A 63 -4.95 -8.64 -10.30
N ARG A 64 -5.71 -9.68 -10.64
CA ARG A 64 -5.52 -10.42 -11.87
C ARG A 64 -5.48 -9.35 -12.94
N LEU A 65 -4.44 -9.39 -13.77
CA LEU A 65 -4.42 -8.72 -15.06
C LEU A 65 -5.69 -9.17 -15.81
N THR A 66 -6.81 -8.52 -15.56
CA THR A 66 -7.92 -8.50 -16.50
C THR A 66 -7.39 -7.59 -17.59
N SER A 67 -6.73 -8.23 -18.54
CA SER A 67 -6.51 -7.73 -19.88
C SER A 67 -7.76 -6.98 -20.29
N ARG A 68 -7.75 -5.65 -20.17
CA ARG A 68 -8.63 -4.81 -20.99
C ARG A 68 -8.03 -4.79 -22.39
N SER A 69 -8.07 -5.96 -23.01
CA SER A 69 -8.28 -6.11 -24.43
C SER A 69 -9.78 -6.01 -24.61
N THR A 70 -10.27 -4.78 -24.72
CA THR A 70 -11.60 -4.50 -25.26
C THR A 70 -11.36 -3.54 -26.40
N GLU A 71 -11.41 -4.14 -27.60
CA GLU A 71 -11.68 -3.61 -28.94
C GLU A 71 -10.98 -2.34 -29.42
#